data_AF-A0A8J2JDQ1-F1
#
_entry.id   AF-A0A8J2JDQ1-F1
#
_cell.length_a   1.000
_cell.length_b   1.000
_cell.length_c   1.000
_cell.angle_alpha   90.00
_cell.angle_beta   90.00
_cell.angle_gamma   90.00
#
_symmetry.space_group_name_H-M   'P 1'
#
loop_
_entity.id
_entity.type
_entity.pdbx_description
1 polymer ?
#
loop_
_entity_poly.entity_id
_entity_poly.type
_entity_poly.pdbx_seq_one_letter_code
_entity_poly.pdbx_strand_id
1 'polypeptide(L)' 'QVCDGSADCPDGSDEDTQICTATSPAEVCREDQAQCPERTCIDQSQVCDGSVDCANGEDEAPDE' A
#
# COMPACT_ATOMS: atom_id res chain seq x y z
N GLN A 1 -18.24 8.81 -2.52
CA GLN A 1 -17.07 8.49 -3.35
C GLN A 1 -15.89 9.13 -2.64
N VAL A 2 -14.80 8.38 -2.43
CA VAL A 2 -13.64 8.81 -1.64
C VAL A 2 -12.42 8.16 -2.31
N CYS A 3 -11.47 8.98 -2.76
CA CYS A 3 -10.24 8.56 -3.44
C CYS A 3 -10.50 7.74 -4.71
N ASP A 4 -11.51 8.13 -5.48
CA ASP A 4 -11.82 7.49 -6.76
C ASP A 4 -11.35 8.33 -7.96
N GLY A 5 -10.57 9.38 -7.71
CA GLY A 5 -10.00 10.26 -8.73
C GLY A 5 -10.95 11.36 -9.20
N SER A 6 -12.09 11.50 -8.53
CA SER A 6 -13.12 12.50 -8.84
C SER A 6 -13.46 13.29 -7.59
N ALA A 7 -13.44 14.63 -7.67
CA ALA A 7 -13.88 15.48 -6.57
C ALA A 7 -15.41 15.45 -6.47
N ASP A 8 -15.94 14.55 -5.64
CA ASP A 8 -17.36 14.37 -5.35
C ASP A 8 -17.82 15.20 -4.14
N CYS A 9 -16.91 15.63 -3.25
CA CYS A 9 -17.23 16.62 -2.21
C CYS A 9 -17.02 18.07 -2.70
N PRO A 10 -17.84 19.04 -2.21
CA PRO A 10 -17.74 20.44 -2.64
C PRO A 10 -16.41 21.11 -2.27
N ASP A 11 -15.74 20.62 -1.23
CA ASP A 11 -14.40 21.05 -0.81
C ASP A 11 -13.27 20.19 -1.41
N GLY A 12 -13.60 19.20 -2.27
CA GLY A 12 -12.63 18.25 -2.85
C GLY A 12 -11.92 17.37 -1.82
N SER A 13 -12.41 17.38 -0.58
CA SER A 13 -11.80 16.73 0.58
C SER A 13 -11.81 15.20 0.47
N ASP A 14 -12.73 14.66 -0.32
CA ASP A 14 -12.79 13.24 -0.66
C ASP A 14 -11.62 12.76 -1.54
N GLU A 15 -10.88 13.69 -2.15
CA GLU A 15 -9.63 13.46 -2.89
C GLU A 15 -8.41 14.03 -2.15
N ASP A 16 -8.60 14.54 -0.92
CA ASP A 16 -7.51 15.09 -0.12
C ASP A 16 -6.61 13.96 0.36
N THR A 17 -5.30 14.13 0.16
CA THR A 17 -4.31 13.10 0.48
C THR A 17 -4.36 12.70 1.95
N GLN A 18 -4.67 13.61 2.89
CA GLN A 18 -4.83 13.23 4.29
C GLN A 18 -6.05 12.34 4.53
N ILE A 19 -7.18 12.63 3.88
CA ILE A 19 -8.42 11.88 4.07
C ILE A 19 -8.36 10.54 3.35
N CYS A 20 -7.69 10.51 2.20
CA CYS A 20 -7.35 9.28 1.49
C CYS A 20 -6.40 8.38 2.26
N THR A 21 -5.41 8.94 2.96
CA THR A 21 -4.55 8.16 3.85
C THR A 21 -5.24 7.72 5.14
N ALA A 22 -6.22 8.49 5.64
CA ALA A 22 -6.89 8.23 6.90
C ALA A 22 -8.10 7.28 6.80
N THR A 23 -8.71 7.17 5.62
CA THR A 23 -9.99 6.44 5.43
C THR A 23 -9.94 5.37 4.35
N SER A 24 -8.90 5.35 3.52
CA SER A 24 -8.68 4.32 2.50
C SER A 24 -7.31 3.69 2.73
N PRO A 25 -7.13 2.40 2.43
CA PRO A 25 -5.86 1.68 2.53
C PRO A 25 -4.84 2.16 1.48
N ALA A 26 -4.71 3.46 1.26
CA ALA A 26 -3.74 4.07 0.35
C ALA A 26 -2.32 4.11 0.94
N GLU A 27 -2.15 3.65 2.20
CA GLU A 27 -0.87 3.23 2.76
C GLU A 27 -0.59 1.73 2.56
N VAL A 28 -1.56 0.96 2.07
CA VAL A 28 -1.35 -0.43 1.68
C VAL A 28 -1.01 -0.38 0.21
N CYS A 29 0.02 -1.11 -0.17
CA CYS A 29 0.51 -1.16 -1.54
C CYS A 29 -0.60 -1.50 -2.56
N ARG A 30 -0.33 -1.38 -3.87
CA ARG A 30 -1.31 -1.78 -4.90
C ARG A 30 -1.90 -3.17 -4.59
N GLU A 31 -3.08 -3.46 -5.12
CA GLU A 31 -3.74 -4.77 -4.90
C GLU A 31 -2.84 -5.96 -5.28
N ASP A 32 -1.92 -5.72 -6.22
CA ASP A 32 -0.85 -6.59 -6.72
C ASP A 32 0.50 -6.45 -5.99
N GLN A 33 0.58 -5.67 -4.91
CA GLN A 33 1.79 -5.40 -4.16
C GLN A 33 1.64 -5.75 -2.67
N ALA A 34 2.73 -6.20 -2.06
CA ALA A 34 2.83 -6.47 -0.65
C ALA A 34 3.54 -5.33 0.08
N GLN A 35 3.08 -5.04 1.30
CA GLN A 35 3.66 -3.99 2.14
C GLN A 35 4.72 -4.57 3.07
N CYS A 36 5.97 -4.14 2.86
CA CYS A 36 7.04 -4.34 3.82
C CYS A 36 6.75 -3.54 5.12
N PRO A 37 7.27 -3.98 6.27
CA PRO A 37 7.12 -3.27 7.55
C PRO A 37 7.71 -1.84 7.55
N GLU A 38 8.66 -1.55 6.67
CA GLU A 38 9.16 -0.18 6.43
C GLU A 38 8.26 0.69 5.55
N ARG A 39 7.04 0.24 5.25
CA ARG A 39 6.09 0.87 4.32
C ARG A 39 6.63 0.96 2.88
N THR A 40 7.55 0.05 2.54
CA THR A 40 7.98 -0.17 1.16
C THR A 40 7.00 -1.12 0.48
N CYS A 41 6.67 -0.83 -0.77
CA CYS A 41 5.82 -1.68 -1.58
C CYS A 41 6.64 -2.50 -2.56
N ILE A 42 6.50 -3.81 -2.46
CA ILE A 42 7.11 -4.79 -3.37
C ILE A 42 6.01 -5.52 -4.13
N ASP A 43 6.32 -6.12 -5.26
CA ASP A 43 5.31 -6.89 -6.00
C ASP A 43 4.89 -8.13 -5.20
N GLN A 44 3.64 -8.58 -5.32
CA GLN A 44 3.23 -9.85 -4.70
C GLN A 44 4.03 -11.03 -5.26
N SER A 45 4.57 -10.92 -6.48
CA SER A 45 5.47 -11.94 -7.03
C SER A 45 6.84 -11.99 -6.35
N GLN A 46 7.19 -10.96 -5.58
CA GLN A 46 8.46 -10.83 -4.85
C GLN A 46 8.34 -11.32 -3.41
N VAL A 47 7.14 -11.71 -2.96
CA VAL A 47 6.97 -12.32 -1.64
C VAL A 47 7.33 -13.81 -1.75
N CYS A 48 8.26 -14.27 -0.93
CA CYS A 48 8.77 -15.64 -0.91
C CYS A 48 9.29 -16.12 -2.28
N ASP A 49 9.94 -15.24 -3.03
CA ASP A 49 10.50 -15.52 -4.35
C ASP A 49 11.95 -16.06 -4.29
N GLY A 50 12.56 -16.06 -3.12
CA GLY A 50 13.95 -16.47 -2.88
C GLY A 50 14.94 -15.31 -2.92
N SER A 51 14.47 -14.07 -3.11
CA SER A 51 15.24 -12.83 -3.16
C SER A 51 14.77 -11.87 -2.09
N VAL A 52 15.70 -11.17 -1.45
CA VAL A 52 15.36 -10.18 -0.43
C VAL A 52 15.03 -8.86 -1.13
N ASP A 53 13.74 -8.55 -1.22
CA ASP A 53 13.21 -7.30 -1.78
C ASP A 53 12.78 -6.31 -0.69
N CYS A 54 12.35 -6.77 0.50
CA CYS A 54 12.21 -5.90 1.66
C CYS A 54 13.57 -5.65 2.34
N ALA A 55 13.75 -4.46 2.91
CA ALA A 55 15.01 -4.05 3.55
C ALA A 55 15.52 -4.97 4.69
N ASN A 56 14.62 -5.73 5.32
CA ASN A 56 14.94 -6.70 6.36
C ASN A 56 14.77 -8.17 5.93
N GLY A 57 14.43 -8.45 4.66
CA GLY A 57 14.13 -9.81 4.18
C GLY A 57 12.85 -10.40 4.77
N GLU A 58 11.94 -9.54 5.24
CA GLU A 58 10.66 -9.94 5.83
C GLU A 58 9.69 -10.50 4.77
N ASP A 59 9.91 -10.16 3.50
CA ASP A 59 9.28 -10.78 2.34
C ASP A 59 9.70 -12.24 2.12
N GLU A 60 10.85 -12.65 2.67
CA GLU A 60 11.41 -14.00 2.61
C GLU A 60 11.30 -14.75 3.94
N ALA A 61 10.71 -14.12 4.95
CA ALA A 61 10.52 -14.74 6.26
C ALA A 61 9.37 -15.76 6.19
N PRO A 62 9.60 -17.04 6.56
CA PRO A 62 8.49 -17.98 6.68
C PRO A 62 7.61 -17.55 7.86
N ASP A 63 6.30 -17.37 7.63
CA ASP A 63 5.29 -17.30 8.70
C ASP A 63 5.46 -18.53 9.61
N GLU A 64 6.03 -18.35 10.81
CA GLU A 64 6.09 -19.36 11.88
C GLU A 64 4.73 -19.59 12.55
#